data_AF-A0AAU4MKC8-F1
#
_entry.id   AF-A0AAU4MKC8-F1
#
_cell.length_a   1.000
_cell.length_b   1.000
_cell.length_c   1.000
_cell.angle_alpha   90.00
_cell.angle_beta   90.00
_cell.angle_gamma   90.00
#
_symmetry.space_group_name_H-M   'P 1'
#
loop_
_entity.id
_entity.type
_entity.pdbx_description
1 polymer ?
#
loop_
_entity_poly.entity_id
_entity_poly.type
_entity_poly.pdbx_seq_one_letter_code
_entity_poly.pdbx_strand_id
1 'polypeptide(L)'
;MIDATARDAYRRRLRELERAAGEADGAGDAERSARIAVERDALVGQLSAAYGLGGRVRRTGSAAERARTTVTARIRAAIDRIAHEHPPLGRHLANAVRTGTLCVYEPESPVVWRL
;
A
#
# COMPACT_ATOMS: atom_id res chain seq x y z
N MET A 1 -25.58 -20.98 -2.14
CA MET A 1 -24.75 -20.85 -3.37
C MET A 1 -24.28 -19.40 -3.42
N ILE A 2 -23.00 -19.13 -3.19
CA ILE A 2 -22.48 -17.75 -3.20
C ILE A 2 -22.36 -17.30 -4.65
N ASP A 3 -23.08 -16.23 -5.00
CA ASP A 3 -23.00 -15.59 -6.31
C ASP A 3 -21.56 -15.11 -6.59
N ALA A 4 -20.93 -15.65 -7.63
CA ALA A 4 -19.59 -15.27 -8.06
C ALA A 4 -19.50 -13.76 -8.37
N THR A 5 -20.62 -13.19 -8.82
CA THR A 5 -20.81 -11.77 -9.12
C THR A 5 -20.53 -10.88 -7.92
N ALA A 6 -20.99 -11.27 -6.73
CA ALA A 6 -20.78 -10.49 -5.51
C ALA A 6 -19.29 -10.44 -5.14
N ARG A 7 -18.58 -11.57 -5.23
CA ARG A 7 -17.12 -11.63 -4.98
C ARG A 7 -16.33 -10.78 -5.97
N ASP A 8 -16.70 -10.80 -7.24
CA ASP A 8 -15.99 -10.02 -8.26
C ASP A 8 -16.26 -8.52 -8.15
N ALA A 9 -17.48 -8.12 -7.75
CA ALA A 9 -17.79 -6.72 -7.42
C ALA A 9 -16.93 -6.21 -6.24
N TYR A 10 -16.80 -6.99 -5.16
CA TYR A 10 -15.94 -6.62 -4.03
C TYR A 10 -14.45 -6.53 -4.42
N ARG A 11 -13.95 -7.48 -5.22
CA ARG A 11 -12.56 -7.43 -5.72
C ARG A 11 -12.31 -6.21 -6.60
N ARG A 12 -13.28 -5.84 -7.45
CA ARG A 12 -13.21 -4.62 -8.26
C ARG A 12 -13.13 -3.39 -7.37
N ARG A 13 -13.98 -3.29 -6.35
CA ARG A 13 -13.97 -2.15 -5.42
C ARG A 13 -12.66 -2.03 -4.64
N LEU A 14 -12.08 -3.14 -4.20
CA LEU A 14 -10.77 -3.13 -3.54
C LEU A 14 -9.66 -2.57 -4.46
N ARG A 15 -9.63 -2.99 -5.73
CA ARG A 15 -8.67 -2.46 -6.72
C ARG A 15 -8.86 -0.97 -6.99
N GLU A 16 -10.11 -0.49 -6.98
CA GLU A 16 -10.39 0.95 -7.12
C GLU A 16 -9.84 1.74 -5.92
N LEU A 17 -10.04 1.24 -4.70
CA LEU A 17 -9.51 1.87 -3.49
C LEU A 17 -7.98 1.84 -3.46
N GLU A 18 -7.35 0.76 -3.93
CA GLU A 18 -5.89 0.69 -4.08
C GLU A 18 -5.35 1.74 -5.06
N ARG A 19 -6.02 1.91 -6.21
CA ARG A 19 -5.64 2.94 -7.18
C ARG A 19 -5.79 4.34 -6.59
N ALA A 20 -6.91 4.60 -5.92
CA ALA A 20 -7.17 5.88 -5.28
C ALA A 20 -6.18 6.18 -4.14
N ALA A 21 -5.74 5.15 -3.39
CA ALA A 21 -4.69 5.29 -2.38
C ALA A 21 -3.36 5.65 -3.04
N GLY A 22 -2.98 4.98 -4.12
CA GLY A 22 -1.77 5.32 -4.88
C GLY A 22 -1.79 6.75 -5.44
N GLU A 23 -2.95 7.23 -5.90
CA GLU A 23 -3.14 8.62 -6.36
C GLU A 23 -3.04 9.62 -5.20
N ALA A 24 -3.72 9.37 -4.08
CA ALA A 24 -3.66 10.22 -2.88
C ALA A 24 -2.25 10.29 -2.32
N ASP A 25 -1.56 9.15 -2.28
CA ASP A 25 -0.17 9.03 -1.89
C ASP A 25 0.77 9.82 -2.82
N GLY A 26 0.58 9.72 -4.13
CA GLY A 26 1.36 10.48 -5.12
C GLY A 26 1.13 11.99 -5.04
N ALA A 27 -0.04 12.41 -4.55
CA ALA A 27 -0.38 13.80 -4.30
C ALA A 27 0.04 14.31 -2.91
N GLY A 28 0.60 13.44 -2.05
CA GLY A 28 0.95 13.79 -0.66
C GLY A 28 -0.25 14.02 0.27
N ASP A 29 -1.44 13.56 -0.12
CA ASP A 29 -2.68 13.74 0.63
C ASP A 29 -2.87 12.61 1.65
N ALA A 30 -2.12 12.70 2.75
CA ALA A 30 -2.10 11.69 3.81
C ALA A 30 -3.48 11.46 4.46
N GLU A 31 -4.32 12.50 4.56
CA GLU A 31 -5.66 12.41 5.13
C GLU A 31 -6.58 11.59 4.21
N ARG A 32 -6.52 11.82 2.90
CA ARG A 32 -7.24 11.02 1.92
C ARG A 32 -6.77 9.58 1.90
N SER A 33 -5.46 9.32 1.96
CA SER A 33 -4.94 7.95 2.06
C SER A 33 -5.43 7.24 3.32
N ALA A 34 -5.47 7.92 4.47
CA ALA A 34 -6.00 7.35 5.71
C ALA A 34 -7.50 7.00 5.60
N ARG A 35 -8.32 7.86 5.00
CA ARG A 35 -9.75 7.60 4.76
C ARG A 35 -9.97 6.38 3.86
N ILE A 36 -9.19 6.28 2.78
CA ILE A 36 -9.27 5.15 1.83
C ILE A 36 -8.90 3.84 2.52
N ALA A 37 -7.90 3.85 3.42
CA ALA A 37 -7.52 2.68 4.20
C ALA A 37 -8.66 2.21 5.13
N VAL A 38 -9.36 3.14 5.79
CA VAL A 38 -10.52 2.83 6.65
C VAL A 38 -11.64 2.18 5.84
N GLU A 39 -11.97 2.73 4.66
CA GLU A 39 -13.01 2.18 3.79
C GLU A 39 -12.67 0.76 3.32
N ARG A 40 -11.42 0.54 2.92
CA ARG A 40 -10.92 -0.77 2.50
C ARG A 40 -11.02 -1.80 3.61
N ASP A 41 -10.61 -1.44 4.83
CA ASP A 41 -10.62 -2.34 5.98
C ASP A 41 -12.05 -2.72 6.39
N ALA A 42 -13.00 -1.77 6.31
CA ALA A 42 -14.43 -2.04 6.51
C ALA A 42 -14.97 -3.05 5.47
N LEU A 43 -14.61 -2.88 4.20
CA LEU A 43 -15.03 -3.76 3.10
C LEU A 43 -14.52 -5.21 3.30
N VAL A 44 -13.26 -5.35 3.72
CA VAL A 44 -12.65 -6.66 4.04
C VAL A 44 -13.29 -7.30 5.28
N GLY A 45 -13.62 -6.49 6.28
CA GLY A 45 -14.35 -6.94 7.48
C GLY A 45 -15.73 -7.51 7.14
N GLN A 46 -16.50 -6.79 6.31
CA GLN A 46 -17.81 -7.24 5.83
C GLN A 46 -17.71 -8.54 5.03
N LEU A 47 -16.73 -8.67 4.14
CA LEU A 47 -16.48 -9.89 3.38
C LEU A 47 -16.18 -11.08 4.32
N SER A 48 -15.35 -10.85 5.34
CA SER A 48 -14.96 -11.89 6.29
C SER A 48 -16.15 -12.36 7.15
N ALA A 49 -17.02 -11.43 7.56
CA ALA A 49 -18.19 -11.71 8.38
C ALA A 49 -19.31 -12.40 7.58
N ALA A 50 -19.62 -11.92 6.37
CA ALA A 50 -20.72 -12.42 5.55
C ALA A 50 -20.46 -13.83 4.99
N TYR A 51 -19.19 -14.20 4.75
CA TYR A 51 -18.85 -15.47 4.11
C TYR A 51 -18.31 -16.54 5.07
N GLY A 52 -18.37 -16.31 6.39
CA GLY A 52 -18.21 -17.34 7.43
C GLY A 52 -17.12 -18.36 7.13
N LEU A 53 -15.86 -17.92 7.01
CA LEU A 53 -14.75 -18.76 6.57
C LEU A 53 -14.24 -19.71 7.66
N GLY A 54 -15.11 -20.65 8.05
CA GLY A 54 -14.76 -21.89 8.72
C GLY A 54 -14.04 -22.82 7.75
N GLY A 55 -12.71 -22.89 7.87
CA GLY A 55 -11.88 -23.87 7.17
C GLY A 55 -10.97 -23.28 6.10
N ARG A 56 -9.97 -22.50 6.50
CA ARG A 56 -8.79 -22.15 5.68
C ARG A 56 -9.09 -21.41 4.36
N VAL A 57 -9.64 -20.21 4.42
CA VAL A 57 -9.18 -19.17 3.49
C VAL A 57 -8.00 -18.47 4.13
N ARG A 58 -6.83 -18.64 3.51
CA ARG A 58 -5.60 -17.99 3.93
C ARG A 58 -5.88 -16.49 4.14
N ARG A 59 -5.68 -16.00 5.38
CA ARG A 59 -5.59 -14.58 5.78
C ARG A 59 -4.39 -13.85 5.15
N THR A 60 -3.92 -14.30 3.99
CA THR A 60 -2.80 -13.71 3.26
C THR A 60 -3.14 -12.32 2.71
N GLY A 61 -4.41 -12.03 2.46
CA GLY A 61 -4.87 -10.71 2.02
C GLY A 61 -4.96 -9.64 3.12
N SER A 62 -4.87 -9.97 4.42
CA SER A 62 -4.97 -8.96 5.49
C SER A 62 -3.67 -8.73 6.25
N ALA A 63 -2.82 -9.74 6.44
CA ALA A 63 -1.53 -9.55 7.12
C ALA A 63 -0.47 -9.00 6.17
N ALA A 64 -0.32 -9.59 4.98
CA ALA A 64 0.65 -9.11 3.99
C ALA A 64 0.25 -7.74 3.44
N GLU A 65 -1.04 -7.48 3.30
CA GLU A 65 -1.57 -6.17 2.88
C GLU A 65 -1.31 -5.09 3.92
N ARG A 66 -1.68 -5.35 5.19
CA ARG A 66 -1.37 -4.42 6.28
C ARG A 66 0.12 -4.19 6.41
N ALA A 67 0.94 -5.23 6.28
CA ALA A 67 2.39 -5.11 6.27
C ALA A 67 2.84 -4.22 5.11
N ARG A 68 2.33 -4.41 3.90
CA ARG A 68 2.66 -3.58 2.74
C ARG A 68 2.29 -2.12 2.95
N THR A 69 1.04 -1.83 3.31
CA THR A 69 0.60 -0.45 3.58
C THR A 69 1.43 0.20 4.68
N THR A 70 1.68 -0.53 5.78
CA THR A 70 2.49 -0.01 6.89
C THR A 70 3.93 0.26 6.46
N VAL A 71 4.55 -0.65 5.71
CA VAL A 71 5.92 -0.51 5.20
C VAL A 71 6.01 0.67 4.23
N THR A 72 5.07 0.79 3.28
CA THR A 72 4.99 1.92 2.35
C THR A 72 4.90 3.25 3.10
N ALA A 73 3.99 3.36 4.07
CA ALA A 73 3.83 4.58 4.86
C ALA A 73 5.10 4.93 5.65
N ARG A 74 5.76 3.95 6.25
CA ARG A 74 6.98 4.15 7.04
C ARG A 74 8.18 4.54 6.19
N ILE A 75 8.36 3.91 5.02
CA ILE A 75 9.42 4.25 4.08
C ILE A 75 9.25 5.69 3.60
N ARG A 76 8.04 6.10 3.20
CA ARG A 76 7.79 7.49 2.78
C ARG A 76 8.06 8.49 3.89
N ALA A 77 7.51 8.27 5.08
CA ALA A 77 7.75 9.16 6.22
C ALA A 77 9.25 9.30 6.55
N ALA A 78 10.03 8.23 6.40
CA ALA A 78 11.48 8.29 6.56
C ALA A 78 12.14 9.13 5.45
N ILE A 79 11.75 8.94 4.19
CA ILE A 79 12.26 9.73 3.05
C ILE A 79 11.92 11.22 3.22
N ASP A 80 10.69 11.55 3.66
CA ASP A 80 10.27 12.94 3.88
C ASP A 80 11.09 13.60 4.98
N ARG A 81 11.34 12.89 6.08
CA ARG A 81 12.21 13.37 7.17
C ARG A 81 13.65 13.58 6.68
N ILE A 82 14.17 12.67 5.86
CA ILE A 82 15.50 12.81 5.25
C ILE A 82 15.52 14.00 4.29
N ALA A 83 14.45 14.24 3.52
CA ALA A 83 14.36 15.37 2.62
C ALA A 83 14.37 16.72 3.35
N HIS A 84 13.80 16.78 4.55
CA HIS A 84 13.84 17.98 5.39
C HIS A 84 15.27 18.35 5.82
N GLU A 85 16.04 17.36 6.29
CA GLU A 85 17.41 17.58 6.77
C GLU A 85 18.45 17.60 5.65
N HIS A 86 18.21 16.84 4.58
CA HIS A 86 19.13 16.64 3.45
C HIS A 86 18.37 16.54 2.12
N PRO A 87 17.97 17.68 1.52
CA PRO A 87 17.13 17.69 0.32
C PRO A 87 17.67 16.88 -0.87
N PRO A 88 18.98 16.90 -1.19
CA PRO A 88 19.51 16.09 -2.30
C PRO A 88 19.34 14.57 -2.09
N LEU A 89 19.51 14.09 -0.85
CA LEU A 89 19.37 12.67 -0.50
C LEU A 89 17.90 12.27 -0.47
N GLY A 90 17.04 13.13 0.07
CA GLY A 90 15.59 12.92 0.02
C GLY A 90 15.09 12.75 -1.41
N ARG A 91 15.50 13.63 -2.33
CA ARG A 91 15.15 13.53 -3.76
C ARG A 91 15.66 12.23 -4.38
N HIS A 92 16.91 11.86 -4.11
CA HIS A 92 17.48 10.60 -4.60
C HIS A 92 16.66 9.40 -4.14
N LEU A 93 16.33 9.31 -2.85
CA LEU A 93 15.56 8.20 -2.31
C LEU A 93 14.11 8.18 -2.81
N ALA A 94 13.48 9.35 -2.96
CA ALA A 94 12.14 9.46 -3.53
C ALA A 94 12.06 8.93 -4.97
N ASN A 95 13.11 9.14 -5.76
CA ASN A 95 13.19 8.65 -7.14
C ASN A 95 13.62 7.17 -7.21
N ALA A 96 14.51 6.75 -6.33
CA ALA A 96 15.14 5.43 -6.39
C ALA A 96 14.34 4.33 -5.66
N VAL A 97 13.56 4.66 -4.64
CA VAL A 97 12.84 3.67 -3.83
C VAL A 97 11.43 3.48 -4.35
N ARG A 98 11.12 2.27 -4.85
CA ARG A 98 9.76 1.91 -5.25
C ARG A 98 9.16 0.96 -4.23
N THR A 99 7.98 1.34 -3.72
CA THR A 99 7.19 0.49 -2.83
C THR A 99 6.00 -0.07 -3.60
N GLY A 100 5.83 -1.39 -3.52
CA GLY A 100 4.77 -2.15 -4.18
C GLY A 100 4.64 -3.52 -3.51
N THR A 101 4.36 -4.58 -4.26
CA THR A 101 4.38 -5.95 -3.72
C THR A 101 5.76 -6.31 -3.14
N LEU A 102 6.82 -5.78 -3.75
CA LEU A 102 8.20 -5.84 -3.27
C LEU A 102 8.73 -4.41 -3.14
N CYS A 103 9.64 -4.20 -2.18
CA CYS A 103 10.41 -2.96 -2.10
C CYS A 103 11.68 -3.13 -2.92
N VAL A 104 11.95 -2.17 -3.80
CA VAL A 104 13.15 -2.18 -4.64
C VAL A 104 13.83 -0.82 -4.60
N TYR A 105 15.15 -0.85 -4.73
CA TYR A 105 15.99 0.33 -4.89
C TYR A 105 16.57 0.31 -6.30
N GLU A 106 16.12 1.24 -7.13
CA GLU A 106 16.42 1.37 -8.55
C GLU A 106 16.76 2.84 -8.83
N PRO A 107 18.01 3.27 -8.59
CA PRO A 107 18.40 4.66 -8.76
C PRO A 107 18.48 5.03 -10.25
N GLU A 108 18.21 6.30 -10.56
CA GLU A 108 18.25 6.85 -11.93
C GLU A 108 19.64 6.76 -12.56
N SER A 109 20.69 6.64 -11.75
CA SER A 109 22.06 6.41 -12.18
C SER A 109 22.71 5.35 -11.29
N PRO A 110 23.59 4.49 -11.86
CA PRO A 110 24.30 3.48 -11.09
C PRO A 110 25.08 4.12 -9.93
N VAL A 111 24.84 3.65 -8.71
CA VAL A 111 25.57 4.10 -7.52
C VAL A 111 26.70 3.13 -7.23
N VAL A 112 27.94 3.63 -7.25
CA VAL A 112 29.11 2.86 -6.84
C VAL A 112 29.29 3.00 -5.34
N TRP A 113 28.99 1.93 -4.62
CA TRP A 113 29.20 1.86 -3.18
C TRP A 113 30.65 1.51 -2.87
N ARG A 114 31.22 2.20 -1.88
CA ARG A 114 32.50 1.82 -1.26
C ARG A 114 32.21 1.59 0.22
N LEU A 115 32.55 0.39 0.70
CA LEU A 115 32.42 -0.02 2.09
C LEU A 115 33.68 0.38 2.87
#